data_AF-A0A2E6J6L6-F1
#
_entry.id   AF-A0A2E6J6L6-F1
#
_cell.length_a   1.000
_cell.length_b   1.000
_cell.length_c   1.000
_cell.angle_alpha   90.00
_cell.angle_beta   90.00
_cell.angle_gamma   90.00
#
_symmetry.space_group_name_H-M   'P 1'
#
loop_
_entity.id
_entity.type
_entity.pdbx_description
1 polymer ?
#
loop_
_entity_poly.entity_id
_entity_poly.type
_entity_poly.pdbx_seq_one_letter_code
_entity_poly.pdbx_strand_id
1 'polypeptide(L)'
;MLGNIKFKAKMAVGLVMAVSVLAAIACASDEAAAPAAPQQPAAAAAPVGASAAPAAPMAGAPAPQKPAAALPAASAQRGKAPAAPSGQSAAPVTASKPVSVAKAVVGTCYVVGELSTDCPPRSPHLWTSPPEIPGENWCYWCYDGPTPTKWYESPMSYQLVKAGKLPPLEERVPAVADRNIVQGPSNIGEYGGSYHNLNSFYSGEWIQGECAWRDANGVDWHPLVCKSYDLSEDGKTYVMKLRPGLRWSDGTALTMESVRFAWEDMIMNKELNKTLSVEYRDPVTDNDVIFKIVDDWTFTLTYDTPVYNLFELRSGKSSWCAKGSTPFYCPDYLKQFHPKHADAASLQKAIEDANLEDWSQLIGQKTNKISNPDMPCMSFVCTKIKEDNYMMQERNHYYNLFDPEGNQLP
;
A
#
# COMPACT_ATOMS: atom_id res chain seq x y z
N MET A 1 52.62 -32.67 7.40
CA MET A 1 53.55 -32.00 8.34
C MET A 1 53.59 -30.52 8.01
N LEU A 2 53.61 -29.70 9.05
CA LEU A 2 53.39 -28.26 9.10
C LEU A 2 54.18 -27.41 8.08
N GLY A 3 53.61 -26.26 7.71
CA GLY A 3 54.32 -25.15 7.08
C GLY A 3 53.46 -23.89 6.92
N ASN A 4 53.49 -23.03 7.95
CA ASN A 4 52.95 -21.65 7.96
C ASN A 4 53.49 -20.78 6.81
N ILE A 5 52.66 -19.97 6.15
CA ILE A 5 53.05 -18.63 5.68
C ILE A 5 51.84 -17.67 5.76
N LYS A 6 51.95 -16.66 6.64
CA LYS A 6 51.19 -15.39 6.57
C LYS A 6 51.87 -14.49 5.54
N PHE A 7 51.12 -13.85 4.65
CA PHE A 7 51.57 -12.64 3.97
C PHE A 7 50.45 -11.59 3.92
N LYS A 8 50.73 -10.44 4.56
CA LYS A 8 50.04 -9.17 4.32
C LYS A 8 50.54 -8.63 2.97
N ALA A 9 49.64 -8.11 2.14
CA ALA A 9 49.99 -7.14 1.11
C ALA A 9 48.92 -6.05 1.08
N LYS A 10 49.28 -4.86 1.58
CA LYS A 10 48.69 -3.61 1.15
C LYS A 10 49.33 -3.29 -0.21
N MET A 11 48.52 -2.98 -1.22
CA MET A 11 48.97 -2.19 -2.36
C MET A 11 47.88 -1.18 -2.70
N ALA A 12 48.29 0.08 -2.73
CA ALA A 12 47.50 1.23 -3.09
C ALA A 12 47.55 1.48 -4.60
N VAL A 13 46.78 2.50 -5.02
CA VAL A 13 46.70 3.16 -6.35
C VAL A 13 45.67 2.50 -7.27
N GLY A 14 44.65 3.18 -7.80
CA GLY A 14 44.28 4.58 -7.77
C GLY A 14 43.11 4.84 -8.71
N LEU A 15 42.31 5.87 -8.39
CA LEU A 15 41.69 6.83 -9.31
C LEU A 15 41.18 6.32 -10.67
N VAL A 16 39.90 5.92 -10.75
CA VAL A 16 38.94 6.35 -11.79
C VAL A 16 37.54 6.11 -11.22
N MET A 17 36.74 7.18 -11.05
CA MET A 17 35.28 7.22 -11.21
C MET A 17 34.82 8.63 -10.78
N ALA A 18 35.22 9.63 -11.57
CA ALA A 18 34.42 10.83 -11.75
C ALA A 18 33.54 10.61 -12.99
N VAL A 19 32.36 11.24 -13.01
CA VAL A 19 31.21 11.01 -13.91
C VAL A 19 30.32 9.89 -13.38
N SER A 20 29.38 10.14 -12.46
CA SER A 20 28.05 10.66 -12.85
C SER A 20 27.32 11.26 -11.64
N VAL A 21 27.68 12.50 -11.28
CA VAL A 21 26.79 13.39 -10.51
C VAL A 21 26.03 14.19 -11.56
N LEU A 22 24.88 13.71 -11.99
CA LEU A 22 23.90 14.44 -12.81
C LEU A 22 22.58 13.65 -12.88
N ALA A 23 21.88 13.57 -11.74
CA ALA A 23 20.43 13.35 -11.66
C ALA A 23 19.85 13.88 -10.34
N ALA A 24 20.54 14.84 -9.70
CA ALA A 24 20.04 15.60 -8.57
C ALA A 24 20.22 17.07 -8.94
N ILE A 25 19.18 17.68 -9.51
CA ILE A 25 18.86 19.11 -9.68
C ILE A 25 17.84 19.14 -10.83
N ALA A 26 16.56 19.03 -10.50
CA ALA A 26 15.45 19.42 -11.35
C ALA A 26 14.23 19.67 -10.45
N CYS A 27 14.29 20.77 -9.69
CA CYS A 27 13.13 21.55 -9.22
C CYS A 27 13.67 22.78 -8.46
N ALA A 28 14.48 23.58 -9.15
CA ALA A 28 14.74 24.96 -8.80
C ALA A 28 14.88 25.71 -10.12
N SER A 29 13.76 26.23 -10.61
CA SER A 29 13.77 27.28 -11.62
C SER A 29 12.53 28.12 -11.37
N ASP A 30 12.80 29.40 -11.09
CA ASP A 30 11.88 30.51 -10.97
C ASP A 30 10.78 30.47 -12.02
N GLU A 31 9.53 30.67 -11.59
CA GLU A 31 8.53 31.28 -12.45
C GLU A 31 8.07 32.58 -11.80
N ALA A 32 8.37 33.66 -12.53
CA ALA A 32 8.16 35.04 -12.16
C ALA A 32 6.67 35.35 -11.93
N ALA A 33 6.43 36.31 -11.04
CA ALA A 33 5.13 36.89 -10.78
C ALA A 33 4.44 37.39 -12.07
N ALA A 34 3.24 36.88 -12.34
CA ALA A 34 2.27 37.51 -13.24
C ALA A 34 1.22 38.29 -12.40
N PRO A 35 0.73 39.44 -12.90
CA PRO A 35 0.08 40.45 -12.08
C PRO A 35 -1.35 40.07 -11.64
N ALA A 36 -1.73 40.60 -10.47
CA ALA A 36 -3.04 40.43 -9.85
C ALA A 36 -4.20 40.89 -10.75
N ALA A 37 -5.22 40.05 -10.87
CA ALA A 37 -6.53 40.45 -11.39
C ALA A 37 -7.29 41.29 -10.34
N PRO A 38 -8.07 42.31 -10.75
CA PRO A 38 -8.65 43.30 -9.85
C PRO A 38 -9.73 42.73 -8.92
N GLN A 39 -9.64 43.10 -7.64
CA GLN A 39 -10.62 42.81 -6.59
C GLN A 39 -11.98 43.45 -6.90
N GLN A 40 -13.05 42.66 -6.90
CA GLN A 40 -14.41 43.18 -6.73
C GLN A 40 -14.67 43.47 -5.24
N PRO A 41 -15.31 44.61 -4.90
CA PRO A 41 -15.48 45.01 -3.51
C PRO A 41 -16.57 44.20 -2.79
N ALA A 42 -16.28 43.89 -1.52
CA ALA A 42 -17.17 43.25 -0.57
C ALA A 42 -18.45 44.06 -0.32
N ALA A 43 -19.61 43.39 -0.36
CA ALA A 43 -20.87 43.93 0.12
C ALA A 43 -21.04 43.61 1.61
N ALA A 44 -21.41 44.64 2.38
CA ALA A 44 -21.53 44.64 3.83
C ALA A 44 -22.71 43.81 4.37
N ALA A 45 -22.54 43.27 5.58
CA ALA A 45 -23.56 42.58 6.36
C ALA A 45 -24.38 43.56 7.23
N ALA A 46 -25.68 43.28 7.39
CA ALA A 46 -26.54 43.59 8.53
C ALA A 46 -27.94 42.90 8.37
N PRO A 47 -28.80 42.79 9.40
CA PRO A 47 -28.70 41.92 10.58
C PRO A 47 -29.91 40.95 10.73
N VAL A 48 -29.90 40.17 11.82
CA VAL A 48 -30.80 39.06 12.20
C VAL A 48 -32.21 39.51 12.61
N GLY A 49 -33.26 38.75 12.25
CA GLY A 49 -34.61 38.90 12.81
C GLY A 49 -35.70 37.93 12.29
N ALA A 50 -35.93 36.84 13.03
CA ALA A 50 -37.16 36.07 13.34
C ALA A 50 -38.23 35.63 12.28
N SER A 51 -38.68 34.39 12.50
CA SER A 51 -40.05 33.83 12.33
C SER A 51 -40.35 32.91 11.12
N ALA A 52 -41.16 31.88 11.39
CA ALA A 52 -41.28 30.59 10.70
C ALA A 52 -42.48 30.43 9.73
N ALA A 53 -42.23 29.66 8.64
CA ALA A 53 -43.11 28.75 7.86
C ALA A 53 -44.42 29.27 7.17
N PRO A 54 -45.02 28.55 6.18
CA PRO A 54 -44.55 27.42 5.33
C PRO A 54 -44.68 27.66 3.80
N ALA A 55 -44.22 26.69 3.02
CA ALA A 55 -44.05 26.68 1.56
C ALA A 55 -45.33 26.52 0.71
N ALA A 56 -45.32 27.12 -0.49
CA ALA A 56 -46.09 26.74 -1.70
C ALA A 56 -45.44 27.39 -2.97
N PRO A 57 -45.69 26.88 -4.19
CA PRO A 57 -44.67 26.69 -5.22
C PRO A 57 -44.51 27.86 -6.20
N MET A 58 -43.29 28.10 -6.69
CA MET A 58 -43.01 29.00 -7.80
C MET A 58 -42.74 28.22 -9.09
N ALA A 59 -43.54 28.52 -10.10
CA ALA A 59 -43.45 28.03 -11.45
C ALA A 59 -42.33 28.73 -12.25
N GLY A 60 -41.76 27.99 -13.21
CA GLY A 60 -41.24 28.53 -14.47
C GLY A 60 -39.83 29.13 -14.46
N ALA A 61 -38.83 28.30 -14.74
CA ALA A 61 -37.53 28.73 -15.28
C ALA A 61 -37.30 28.07 -16.67
N PRO A 62 -36.66 28.76 -17.62
CA PRO A 62 -36.72 28.45 -19.05
C PRO A 62 -35.83 27.27 -19.48
N ALA A 63 -36.17 26.68 -20.64
CA ALA A 63 -35.50 25.53 -21.25
C ALA A 63 -33.99 25.76 -21.52
N PRO A 64 -33.16 24.70 -21.48
CA PRO A 64 -31.72 24.80 -21.70
C PRO A 64 -31.37 25.13 -23.17
N GLN A 65 -30.44 26.07 -23.34
CA GLN A 65 -29.90 26.47 -24.64
C GLN A 65 -29.02 25.36 -25.24
N LYS A 66 -29.12 25.23 -26.57
CA LYS A 66 -28.41 24.27 -27.42
C LYS A 66 -26.88 24.53 -27.40
N PRO A 67 -26.01 23.50 -27.41
CA PRO A 67 -24.55 23.71 -27.44
C PRO A 67 -24.09 24.44 -28.70
N ALA A 68 -23.16 25.38 -28.53
CA ALA A 68 -22.52 26.12 -29.60
C ALA A 68 -21.68 25.21 -30.52
N ALA A 69 -21.66 25.54 -31.81
CA ALA A 69 -21.01 24.81 -32.88
C ALA A 69 -19.47 24.71 -32.71
N ALA A 70 -18.92 23.55 -33.09
CA ALA A 70 -17.49 23.29 -33.12
C ALA A 70 -16.73 24.27 -34.04
N LEU A 71 -15.58 24.75 -33.58
CA LEU A 71 -14.64 25.55 -34.36
C LEU A 71 -13.98 24.69 -35.46
N PRO A 72 -13.69 25.26 -36.65
CA PRO A 72 -13.15 24.51 -37.79
C PRO A 72 -11.67 24.14 -37.58
N ALA A 73 -11.32 22.94 -38.03
CA ALA A 73 -9.96 22.42 -37.99
C ALA A 73 -9.00 23.28 -38.85
N ALA A 74 -8.03 23.92 -38.21
CA ALA A 74 -6.92 24.59 -38.88
C ALA A 74 -5.91 23.54 -39.39
N SER A 75 -5.73 23.49 -40.71
CA SER A 75 -4.73 22.68 -41.39
C SER A 75 -3.31 23.22 -41.12
N ALA A 76 -2.58 22.59 -40.21
CA ALA A 76 -1.14 22.79 -40.07
C ALA A 76 -0.40 21.76 -40.94
N GLN A 77 0.26 22.24 -42.00
CA GLN A 77 1.15 21.46 -42.87
C GLN A 77 2.29 20.85 -42.04
N ARG A 78 2.35 19.52 -41.96
CA ARG A 78 3.53 18.81 -41.44
C ARG A 78 4.61 18.79 -42.52
N GLY A 79 5.75 19.40 -42.22
CA GLY A 79 6.99 19.27 -43.00
C GLY A 79 7.47 17.82 -43.07
N LYS A 80 8.15 17.48 -44.17
CA LYS A 80 8.69 16.15 -44.48
C LYS A 80 9.54 15.59 -43.33
N ALA A 81 9.19 14.39 -42.86
CA ALA A 81 10.05 13.58 -42.02
C ALA A 81 11.28 13.08 -42.82
N PRO A 82 12.49 13.05 -42.23
CA PRO A 82 13.66 12.48 -42.88
C PRO A 82 13.53 10.96 -43.04
N ALA A 83 14.11 10.44 -44.12
CA ALA A 83 14.03 9.04 -44.52
C ALA A 83 14.64 8.08 -43.48
N ALA A 84 13.93 6.97 -43.22
CA ALA A 84 14.41 5.89 -42.38
C ALA A 84 15.61 5.17 -43.03
N PRO A 85 16.64 4.74 -42.27
CA PRO A 85 17.72 3.96 -42.81
C PRO A 85 17.22 2.57 -43.22
N SER A 86 17.51 2.22 -44.48
CA SER A 86 17.25 0.91 -45.07
C SER A 86 18.20 -0.14 -44.48
N GLY A 87 17.63 -1.22 -43.94
CA GLY A 87 18.34 -2.49 -43.78
C GLY A 87 18.33 -3.04 -42.36
N GLN A 88 17.29 -3.79 -42.03
CA GLN A 88 17.38 -5.15 -41.48
C GLN A 88 15.95 -5.70 -41.42
N SER A 89 15.71 -6.76 -42.19
CA SER A 89 14.44 -7.50 -42.19
C SER A 89 14.16 -8.01 -40.78
N ALA A 90 13.12 -7.49 -40.13
CA ALA A 90 12.58 -8.11 -38.92
C ALA A 90 12.13 -9.53 -39.29
N ALA A 91 12.72 -10.53 -38.63
CA ALA A 91 12.20 -11.89 -38.70
C ALA A 91 10.73 -11.87 -38.24
N PRO A 92 9.83 -12.66 -38.87
CA PRO A 92 8.44 -12.71 -38.44
C PRO A 92 8.40 -13.11 -36.97
N VAL A 93 7.80 -12.26 -36.14
CA VAL A 93 7.48 -12.58 -34.75
C VAL A 93 6.57 -13.79 -34.80
N THR A 94 7.14 -14.96 -34.48
CA THR A 94 6.35 -16.15 -34.23
C THR A 94 5.47 -15.82 -33.03
N ALA A 95 4.15 -15.87 -33.24
CA ALA A 95 3.20 -15.81 -32.14
C ALA A 95 3.67 -16.84 -31.09
N SER A 96 4.06 -16.35 -29.92
CA SER A 96 4.39 -17.21 -28.80
C SER A 96 3.17 -18.08 -28.56
N LYS A 97 3.36 -19.41 -28.64
CA LYS A 97 2.33 -20.37 -28.24
C LYS A 97 1.86 -19.98 -26.84
N PRO A 98 0.56 -20.10 -26.53
CA PRO A 98 0.11 -19.97 -25.15
C PRO A 98 0.98 -20.88 -24.30
N VAL A 99 1.59 -20.34 -23.24
CA VAL A 99 2.25 -21.16 -22.23
C VAL A 99 1.17 -22.09 -21.72
N SER A 100 1.25 -23.37 -22.09
CA SER A 100 0.37 -24.36 -21.51
C SER A 100 0.68 -24.35 -20.03
N VAL A 101 -0.26 -23.89 -19.21
CA VAL A 101 -0.28 -24.29 -17.80
C VAL A 101 -0.23 -25.82 -17.87
N ALA A 102 0.91 -26.41 -17.49
CA ALA A 102 1.01 -27.85 -17.43
C ALA A 102 -0.20 -28.33 -16.62
N LYS A 103 -1.06 -29.17 -17.20
CA LYS A 103 -2.18 -29.77 -16.47
C LYS A 103 -1.60 -30.28 -15.15
N ALA A 104 -2.04 -29.70 -14.03
CA ALA A 104 -1.59 -30.13 -12.71
C ALA A 104 -1.76 -31.65 -12.66
N VAL A 105 -0.66 -32.38 -12.44
CA VAL A 105 -0.73 -33.82 -12.27
C VAL A 105 -1.54 -34.04 -10.99
N VAL A 106 -2.52 -34.93 -11.04
CA VAL A 106 -3.39 -35.20 -9.89
C VAL A 106 -2.50 -35.60 -8.70
N GLY A 107 -2.61 -34.87 -7.60
CA GLY A 107 -1.78 -35.07 -6.41
C GLY A 107 -0.46 -34.28 -6.36
N THR A 108 -0.18 -33.37 -7.31
CA THR A 108 1.02 -32.54 -7.27
C THR A 108 0.76 -31.04 -7.20
N CYS A 109 1.55 -30.33 -6.41
CA CYS A 109 1.46 -28.90 -6.14
C CYS A 109 2.80 -28.22 -6.37
N TYR A 110 2.79 -26.92 -6.63
CA TYR A 110 4.01 -26.15 -6.77
C TYR A 110 4.49 -25.60 -5.42
N VAL A 111 5.74 -25.88 -5.08
CA VAL A 111 6.46 -25.35 -3.90
C VAL A 111 7.72 -24.66 -4.43
N VAL A 112 7.81 -23.33 -4.30
CA VAL A 112 8.99 -22.54 -4.71
C VAL A 112 9.47 -22.87 -6.15
N GLY A 113 8.53 -22.98 -7.10
CA GLY A 113 8.85 -23.28 -8.50
C GLY A 113 9.10 -24.76 -8.82
N GLU A 114 9.11 -25.65 -7.83
CA GLU A 114 9.26 -27.09 -8.02
C GLU A 114 7.93 -27.82 -7.86
N LEU A 115 7.75 -28.92 -8.60
CA LEU A 115 6.58 -29.78 -8.50
C LEU A 115 6.78 -30.79 -7.35
N SER A 116 5.92 -30.75 -6.34
CA SER A 116 5.94 -31.66 -5.18
C SER A 116 4.72 -32.59 -5.18
N THR A 117 4.88 -33.80 -4.66
CA THR A 117 3.79 -34.76 -4.36
C THR A 117 3.30 -34.67 -2.91
N ASP A 118 4.01 -33.96 -2.04
CA ASP A 118 3.65 -33.73 -0.64
C ASP A 118 2.90 -32.40 -0.53
N CYS A 119 1.59 -32.48 -0.73
CA CYS A 119 0.72 -31.32 -0.83
C CYS A 119 -0.26 -31.23 0.34
N PRO A 120 -0.62 -30.02 0.79
CA PRO A 120 -1.67 -29.84 1.78
C PRO A 120 -3.02 -30.29 1.21
N PRO A 121 -4.02 -30.50 2.09
CA PRO A 121 -5.41 -30.55 1.68
C PRO A 121 -5.74 -29.34 0.79
N ARG A 122 -6.45 -29.59 -0.30
CA ARG A 122 -6.95 -28.54 -1.19
C ARG A 122 -8.39 -28.21 -0.85
N SER A 123 -8.76 -26.96 -1.07
CA SER A 123 -10.16 -26.59 -1.14
C SER A 123 -10.86 -27.35 -2.27
N PRO A 124 -12.19 -27.53 -2.19
CA PRO A 124 -12.92 -28.35 -3.16
C PRO A 124 -13.29 -27.60 -4.45
N HIS A 125 -13.09 -26.28 -4.53
CA HIS A 125 -13.39 -25.42 -5.69
C HIS A 125 -14.85 -25.54 -6.15
N LEU A 126 -15.77 -25.58 -5.19
CA LEU A 126 -17.21 -25.70 -5.38
C LEU A 126 -17.91 -24.34 -5.40
N TRP A 127 -17.36 -23.34 -4.72
CA TRP A 127 -17.89 -21.99 -4.77
C TRP A 127 -17.70 -21.41 -6.17
N THR A 128 -18.81 -20.89 -6.72
CA THR A 128 -18.83 -20.20 -8.00
C THR A 128 -19.07 -18.73 -7.79
N SER A 129 -18.30 -17.89 -8.48
CA SER A 129 -18.50 -16.46 -8.47
C SER A 129 -19.86 -16.09 -9.06
N PRO A 130 -20.53 -15.05 -8.54
CA PRO A 130 -21.65 -14.44 -9.23
C PRO A 130 -21.25 -14.05 -10.65
N PRO A 131 -22.18 -14.07 -11.62
CA PRO A 131 -21.87 -13.65 -12.98
C PRO A 131 -21.43 -12.18 -12.99
N GLU A 132 -20.37 -11.87 -13.74
CA GLU A 132 -19.99 -10.49 -14.00
C GLU A 132 -21.09 -9.77 -14.78
N ILE A 133 -21.52 -8.60 -14.29
CA ILE A 133 -22.56 -7.79 -14.91
C ILE A 133 -21.89 -6.67 -15.73
N PRO A 134 -22.10 -6.61 -17.06
CA PRO A 134 -21.49 -5.59 -17.90
C PRO A 134 -21.85 -4.17 -17.44
N GLY A 135 -20.84 -3.33 -17.21
CA GLY A 135 -21.01 -1.94 -16.76
C GLY A 135 -21.04 -1.77 -15.24
N GLU A 136 -21.02 -2.86 -14.48
CA GLU A 136 -20.89 -2.82 -13.02
C GLU A 136 -19.46 -3.16 -12.57
N ASN A 137 -19.02 -2.54 -11.48
CA ASN A 137 -17.74 -2.86 -10.87
C ASN A 137 -17.88 -4.12 -10.00
N TRP A 138 -16.85 -4.97 -9.99
CA TRP A 138 -16.85 -6.16 -9.15
C TRP A 138 -16.86 -5.78 -7.66
N CYS A 139 -17.69 -6.43 -6.85
CA CYS A 139 -17.67 -6.24 -5.40
C CYS A 139 -16.86 -7.34 -4.72
N TYR A 140 -15.63 -7.00 -4.32
CA TYR A 140 -14.71 -7.96 -3.69
C TYR A 140 -15.12 -8.31 -2.25
N TRP A 141 -15.81 -7.42 -1.54
CA TRP A 141 -16.21 -7.62 -0.14
C TRP A 141 -17.69 -8.01 0.04
N CYS A 142 -18.43 -8.28 -1.05
CA CYS A 142 -19.84 -8.65 -0.99
C CYS A 142 -20.10 -10.15 -0.79
N TYR A 143 -19.14 -10.91 -0.23
CA TYR A 143 -19.41 -12.31 0.09
C TYR A 143 -20.41 -12.39 1.25
N ASP A 144 -21.60 -12.93 0.98
CA ASP A 144 -22.70 -13.10 1.93
C ASP A 144 -22.99 -14.58 2.26
N GLY A 145 -22.14 -15.49 1.77
CA GLY A 145 -22.25 -16.92 2.00
C GLY A 145 -21.87 -17.36 3.42
N PRO A 146 -22.05 -18.65 3.74
CA PRO A 146 -21.72 -19.17 5.06
C PRO A 146 -20.21 -19.11 5.31
N THR A 147 -19.82 -18.74 6.54
CA THR A 147 -18.41 -18.76 6.95
C THR A 147 -17.78 -20.14 6.74
N PRO A 148 -16.59 -20.24 6.11
CA PRO A 148 -15.88 -21.51 5.94
C PRO A 148 -15.65 -22.24 7.27
N THR A 149 -15.87 -23.55 7.26
CA THR A 149 -15.60 -24.45 8.40
C THR A 149 -14.26 -25.15 8.31
N LYS A 150 -13.59 -25.05 7.16
CA LYS A 150 -12.25 -25.53 6.89
C LYS A 150 -11.43 -24.39 6.32
N TRP A 151 -10.15 -24.38 6.64
CA TRP A 151 -9.22 -23.34 6.23
C TRP A 151 -8.00 -23.98 5.60
N TYR A 152 -7.54 -23.39 4.51
CA TYR A 152 -6.49 -23.93 3.67
C TYR A 152 -5.32 -22.95 3.61
N GLU A 153 -4.13 -23.50 3.42
CA GLU A 153 -2.90 -22.73 3.26
C GLU A 153 -2.18 -23.15 1.99
N SER A 154 -1.30 -22.28 1.49
CA SER A 154 -0.50 -22.64 0.32
C SER A 154 0.43 -23.82 0.60
N PRO A 155 0.78 -24.60 -0.45
CA PRO A 155 1.80 -25.63 -0.37
C PRO A 155 3.13 -25.14 0.22
N MET A 156 3.55 -23.91 -0.11
CA MET A 156 4.74 -23.30 0.47
C MET A 156 4.63 -23.13 2.00
N SER A 157 3.48 -22.62 2.49
CA SER A 157 3.26 -22.47 3.94
C SER A 157 3.22 -23.83 4.63
N TYR A 158 2.50 -24.79 4.05
CA TYR A 158 2.43 -26.16 4.55
C TYR A 158 3.81 -26.80 4.72
N GLN A 159 4.71 -26.63 3.76
CA GLN A 159 6.08 -27.14 3.85
C GLN A 159 6.88 -26.47 4.98
N LEU A 160 6.69 -25.16 5.20
CA LEU A 160 7.32 -24.45 6.32
C LEU A 160 6.76 -24.91 7.67
N VAL A 161 5.45 -25.16 7.77
CA VAL A 161 4.81 -25.71 8.97
C VAL A 161 5.35 -27.11 9.28
N LYS A 162 5.39 -27.98 8.28
CA LYS A 162 5.94 -29.33 8.40
C LYS A 162 7.42 -29.33 8.82
N ALA A 163 8.19 -28.35 8.35
CA ALA A 163 9.58 -28.16 8.73
C ALA A 163 9.78 -27.48 10.10
N GLY A 164 8.70 -27.10 10.81
CA GLY A 164 8.77 -26.40 12.09
C GLY A 164 9.28 -24.96 11.99
N LYS A 165 9.24 -24.36 10.79
CA LYS A 165 9.70 -22.98 10.52
C LYS A 165 8.58 -21.96 10.51
N LEU A 166 7.33 -22.40 10.52
CA LEU A 166 6.14 -21.56 10.52
C LEU A 166 5.09 -22.18 11.47
N PRO A 167 4.40 -21.41 12.32
CA PRO A 167 3.28 -21.93 13.11
C PRO A 167 2.15 -22.44 12.19
N PRO A 168 1.35 -23.41 12.64
CA PRO A 168 0.19 -23.87 11.88
C PRO A 168 -0.79 -22.71 11.62
N LEU A 169 -1.57 -22.79 10.54
CA LEU A 169 -2.44 -21.70 10.06
C LEU A 169 -3.27 -21.04 11.18
N GLU A 170 -3.93 -21.84 12.01
CA GLU A 170 -4.81 -21.38 13.09
C GLU A 170 -4.09 -20.56 14.17
N GLU A 171 -2.77 -20.72 14.34
CA GLU A 171 -1.97 -19.95 15.31
C GLU A 171 -1.41 -18.65 14.73
N ARG A 172 -1.33 -18.55 13.39
CA ARG A 172 -0.72 -17.40 12.68
C ARG A 172 -1.71 -16.39 12.10
N VAL A 173 -3.01 -16.70 12.07
CA VAL A 173 -4.05 -15.78 11.58
C VAL A 173 -5.10 -15.46 12.66
N PRO A 174 -5.91 -14.41 12.49
CA PRO A 174 -6.98 -14.08 13.44
C PRO A 174 -7.98 -15.21 13.67
N ALA A 175 -8.73 -15.10 14.77
CA ALA A 175 -9.89 -15.93 15.02
C ALA A 175 -10.89 -15.83 13.87
N VAL A 176 -11.68 -16.89 13.64
CA VAL A 176 -12.62 -16.99 12.50
C VAL A 176 -13.54 -15.77 12.38
N ALA A 177 -14.04 -15.23 13.50
CA ALA A 177 -14.93 -14.06 13.51
C ALA A 177 -14.26 -12.76 13.02
N ASP A 178 -12.93 -12.72 12.94
CA ASP A 178 -12.14 -11.59 12.51
C ASP A 178 -11.36 -11.87 11.20
N ARG A 179 -11.64 -12.98 10.50
CA ARG A 179 -11.05 -13.24 9.17
C ARG A 179 -11.81 -12.46 8.09
N ASN A 180 -11.08 -11.76 7.23
CA ASN A 180 -11.68 -11.06 6.10
C ASN A 180 -11.85 -12.04 4.94
N ILE A 181 -13.08 -12.16 4.43
CA ILE A 181 -13.38 -12.97 3.26
C ILE A 181 -13.57 -12.04 2.07
N VAL A 182 -12.83 -12.27 0.99
CA VAL A 182 -12.94 -11.51 -0.26
C VAL A 182 -13.18 -12.47 -1.42
N GLN A 183 -14.11 -12.10 -2.32
CA GLN A 183 -14.49 -12.91 -3.47
C GLN A 183 -13.89 -12.35 -4.76
N GLY A 184 -13.32 -13.23 -5.59
CA GLY A 184 -12.80 -12.88 -6.91
C GLY A 184 -13.82 -13.12 -8.03
N PRO A 185 -13.69 -12.43 -9.18
CA PRO A 185 -14.57 -12.62 -10.35
C PRO A 185 -14.43 -13.99 -11.00
N SER A 186 -13.28 -14.64 -10.83
CA SER A 186 -12.89 -15.84 -11.58
C SER A 186 -12.97 -17.14 -10.77
N ASN A 187 -14.01 -17.32 -9.96
CA ASN A 187 -14.18 -18.45 -9.02
C ASN A 187 -13.00 -18.59 -8.05
N ILE A 188 -12.95 -19.71 -7.31
CA ILE A 188 -11.84 -20.06 -6.41
C ILE A 188 -10.56 -20.32 -7.20
N GLY A 189 -9.49 -19.62 -6.82
CA GLY A 189 -8.17 -19.74 -7.44
C GLY A 189 -7.37 -20.94 -6.93
N GLU A 190 -6.32 -21.29 -7.68
CA GLU A 190 -5.35 -22.33 -7.28
C GLU A 190 -4.11 -21.69 -6.65
N TYR A 191 -3.54 -22.36 -5.65
CA TYR A 191 -2.28 -21.92 -5.07
C TYR A 191 -1.07 -22.13 -5.99
N GLY A 192 -0.17 -21.15 -5.97
CA GLY A 192 1.19 -21.29 -6.49
C GLY A 192 1.43 -20.49 -7.77
N GLY A 193 2.56 -20.80 -8.41
CA GLY A 193 3.09 -20.03 -9.53
C GLY A 193 3.89 -18.80 -9.09
N SER A 194 4.42 -18.09 -10.09
CA SER A 194 5.17 -16.84 -9.91
C SER A 194 4.61 -15.78 -10.84
N TYR A 195 4.21 -14.65 -10.27
CA TYR A 195 3.80 -13.47 -11.04
C TYR A 195 5.04 -12.67 -11.43
N HIS A 196 5.38 -12.68 -12.72
CA HIS A 196 6.51 -11.94 -13.26
C HIS A 196 6.04 -10.58 -13.76
N ASN A 197 6.63 -9.51 -13.25
CA ASN A 197 6.35 -8.15 -13.68
C ASN A 197 7.63 -7.47 -14.19
N LEU A 198 7.51 -6.71 -15.28
CA LEU A 198 8.57 -5.88 -15.86
C LEU A 198 8.23 -4.41 -15.63
N ASN A 199 8.26 -3.97 -14.38
CA ASN A 199 8.15 -2.56 -14.02
C ASN A 199 9.00 -2.27 -12.77
N SER A 200 9.26 -1.00 -12.49
CA SER A 200 9.81 -0.54 -11.21
C SER A 200 8.73 -0.39 -10.13
N PHE A 201 7.47 -0.69 -10.44
CA PHE A 201 6.31 -0.44 -9.60
C PHE A 201 5.94 -1.67 -8.77
N TYR A 202 6.10 -1.50 -7.47
CA TYR A 202 5.91 -2.54 -6.48
C TYR A 202 4.45 -3.03 -6.46
N SER A 203 4.19 -4.30 -6.76
CA SER A 203 2.84 -4.88 -6.67
C SER A 203 2.30 -4.84 -5.22
N GLY A 204 3.18 -4.94 -4.22
CA GLY A 204 2.84 -4.89 -2.80
C GLY A 204 2.42 -3.51 -2.25
N GLU A 205 2.66 -2.41 -2.99
CA GLU A 205 2.27 -1.06 -2.56
C GLU A 205 0.73 -0.88 -2.58
N TRP A 206 0.04 -1.73 -3.33
CA TRP A 206 -1.38 -1.60 -3.64
C TRP A 206 -2.31 -2.39 -2.73
N ILE A 207 -1.84 -3.08 -1.69
CA ILE A 207 -2.68 -3.55 -0.57
C ILE A 207 -1.79 -3.52 0.68
N GLN A 208 -1.58 -2.32 1.21
CA GLN A 208 -0.80 -2.12 2.42
C GLN A 208 -1.66 -2.33 3.66
N GLY A 209 -1.01 -2.47 4.82
CA GLY A 209 -1.65 -2.53 6.13
C GLY A 209 -2.37 -1.24 6.52
N GLU A 210 -3.46 -0.93 5.81
CA GLU A 210 -4.33 0.20 6.05
C GLU A 210 -5.53 -0.22 6.89
N CYS A 211 -6.16 0.74 7.57
CA CYS A 211 -7.36 0.43 8.34
C CYS A 211 -8.54 0.03 7.47
N ALA A 212 -8.67 0.62 6.29
CA ALA A 212 -9.74 0.34 5.34
C ALA A 212 -9.20 0.27 3.93
N TRP A 213 -9.91 -0.44 3.06
CA TRP A 213 -9.57 -0.64 1.66
C TRP A 213 -10.75 -0.27 0.76
N ARG A 214 -10.47 0.42 -0.35
CA ARG A 214 -11.50 0.85 -1.30
C ARG A 214 -11.87 -0.29 -2.25
N ASP A 215 -13.17 -0.53 -2.44
CA ASP A 215 -13.66 -1.52 -3.40
C ASP A 215 -13.48 -1.05 -4.86
N ALA A 216 -13.72 -1.94 -5.82
CA ALA A 216 -13.51 -1.67 -7.24
C ALA A 216 -14.42 -0.57 -7.78
N ASN A 217 -15.55 -0.29 -7.11
CA ASN A 217 -16.44 0.80 -7.49
C ASN A 217 -15.88 2.20 -7.21
N GLY A 218 -14.77 2.29 -6.49
CA GLY A 218 -14.13 3.55 -6.19
C GLY A 218 -14.86 4.38 -5.14
N VAL A 219 -15.90 3.85 -4.48
CA VAL A 219 -16.73 4.59 -3.52
C VAL A 219 -16.74 3.90 -2.16
N ASP A 220 -16.96 2.59 -2.15
CA ASP A 220 -17.13 1.86 -0.89
C ASP A 220 -15.78 1.54 -0.26
N TRP A 221 -15.74 1.65 1.07
CA TRP A 221 -14.57 1.40 1.89
C TRP A 221 -14.88 0.28 2.88
N HIS A 222 -14.01 -0.72 2.91
CA HIS A 222 -14.18 -1.92 3.72
C HIS A 222 -13.06 -2.05 4.76
N PRO A 223 -13.35 -2.43 6.01
CA PRO A 223 -12.32 -2.62 7.03
C PRO A 223 -11.29 -3.70 6.65
N LEU A 224 -10.00 -3.36 6.80
CA LEU A 224 -8.86 -4.24 6.49
C LEU A 224 -8.09 -4.61 7.77
N VAL A 225 -7.07 -3.83 8.14
CA VAL A 225 -6.31 -4.00 9.40
C VAL A 225 -7.11 -3.53 10.60
N CYS A 226 -7.94 -2.50 10.42
CA CYS A 226 -8.96 -2.16 11.39
C CYS A 226 -10.15 -3.12 11.22
N LYS A 227 -10.78 -3.48 12.34
CA LYS A 227 -12.04 -4.23 12.38
C LYS A 227 -13.21 -3.36 11.96
N SER A 228 -13.20 -2.10 12.37
CA SER A 228 -14.17 -1.09 11.94
C SER A 228 -13.56 0.29 12.01
N TYR A 229 -14.23 1.23 11.35
CA TYR A 229 -14.06 2.65 11.58
C TYR A 229 -15.44 3.29 11.56
N ASP A 230 -15.62 4.31 12.38
CA ASP A 230 -16.85 5.08 12.48
C ASP A 230 -16.51 6.58 12.45
N LEU A 231 -17.44 7.40 11.98
CA LEU A 231 -17.35 8.85 12.04
C LEU A 231 -18.41 9.37 13.01
N SER A 232 -18.02 10.26 13.93
CA SER A 232 -18.96 10.89 14.85
C SER A 232 -20.07 11.65 14.12
N GLU A 233 -21.22 11.84 14.76
CA GLU A 233 -22.38 12.52 14.18
C GLU A 233 -22.09 13.95 13.71
N ASP A 234 -21.14 14.63 14.36
CA ASP A 234 -20.68 15.97 13.97
C ASP A 234 -19.63 15.96 12.84
N GLY A 235 -19.22 14.78 12.37
CA GLY A 235 -18.26 14.58 11.29
C GLY A 235 -16.81 14.86 11.66
N LYS A 236 -16.48 15.07 12.95
CA LYS A 236 -15.15 15.55 13.37
C LYS A 236 -14.21 14.49 13.87
N THR A 237 -14.73 13.38 14.39
CA THR A 237 -13.93 12.34 15.04
C THR A 237 -14.09 11.01 14.32
N TYR A 238 -13.00 10.53 13.74
CA TYR A 238 -12.89 9.15 13.30
C TYR A 238 -12.54 8.27 14.49
N VAL A 239 -13.34 7.24 14.73
CA VAL A 239 -13.12 6.20 15.75
C VAL A 239 -12.68 4.94 15.03
N MET A 240 -11.45 4.51 15.27
CA MET A 240 -10.82 3.39 14.58
C MET A 240 -10.66 2.22 15.56
N LYS A 241 -11.17 1.04 15.20
CA LYS A 241 -11.00 -0.19 16.00
C LYS A 241 -10.03 -1.13 15.31
N LEU A 242 -8.91 -1.42 15.95
CA LEU A 242 -7.91 -2.37 15.49
C LEU A 242 -8.45 -3.80 15.52
N ARG A 243 -8.13 -4.60 14.50
CA ARG A 243 -8.55 -6.00 14.44
C ARG A 243 -7.66 -6.88 15.32
N PRO A 244 -8.23 -7.68 16.23
CA PRO A 244 -7.46 -8.55 17.10
C PRO A 244 -6.85 -9.73 16.34
N GLY A 245 -5.72 -10.23 16.83
CA GLY A 245 -5.07 -11.44 16.31
C GLY A 245 -4.27 -11.24 15.01
N LEU A 246 -4.12 -10.01 14.54
CA LEU A 246 -3.23 -9.71 13.42
C LEU A 246 -1.76 -9.81 13.80
N ARG A 247 -0.93 -10.22 12.83
CA ARG A 247 0.51 -10.40 12.98
C ARG A 247 1.24 -9.82 11.77
N TRP A 248 2.41 -9.26 12.03
CA TRP A 248 3.39 -8.89 11.01
C TRP A 248 3.96 -10.16 10.35
N SER A 249 4.61 -10.01 9.20
CA SER A 249 5.16 -11.13 8.43
C SER A 249 6.25 -11.96 9.14
N ASP A 250 6.83 -11.44 10.21
CA ASP A 250 7.78 -12.14 11.09
C ASP A 250 7.09 -12.91 12.23
N GLY A 251 5.77 -12.77 12.37
CA GLY A 251 4.95 -13.36 13.42
C GLY A 251 4.71 -12.47 14.64
N THR A 252 5.37 -11.30 14.71
CA THR A 252 5.17 -10.32 15.78
C THR A 252 3.71 -9.86 15.80
N ALA A 253 3.10 -9.73 16.97
CA ALA A 253 1.71 -9.31 17.08
C ALA A 253 1.53 -7.82 16.68
N LEU A 254 0.48 -7.53 15.91
CA LEU A 254 0.02 -6.16 15.68
C LEU A 254 -0.89 -5.76 16.83
N THR A 255 -0.47 -4.76 17.61
CA THR A 255 -1.17 -4.31 18.82
C THR A 255 -1.35 -2.80 18.82
N MET A 256 -2.03 -2.23 19.82
CA MET A 256 -2.12 -0.78 19.97
C MET A 256 -0.76 -0.10 20.16
N GLU A 257 0.28 -0.82 20.58
CA GLU A 257 1.64 -0.30 20.60
C GLU A 257 2.18 -0.02 19.19
N SER A 258 1.76 -0.81 18.19
CA SER A 258 2.08 -0.56 16.77
C SER A 258 1.44 0.74 16.27
N VAL A 259 0.24 1.08 16.77
CA VAL A 259 -0.45 2.35 16.49
C VAL A 259 0.26 3.49 17.23
N ARG A 260 0.49 3.33 18.53
CA ARG A 260 1.13 4.35 19.38
C ARG A 260 2.49 4.76 18.82
N PHE A 261 3.35 3.78 18.53
CA PHE A 261 4.67 4.02 17.96
C PHE A 261 4.56 4.73 16.60
N ALA A 262 3.61 4.33 15.75
CA ALA A 262 3.41 5.00 14.47
C ALA A 262 2.97 6.45 14.60
N TRP A 263 2.04 6.75 15.49
CA TRP A 263 1.53 8.10 15.66
C TRP A 263 2.47 9.00 16.44
N GLU A 264 2.88 8.59 17.64
CA GLU A 264 3.65 9.44 18.54
C GLU A 264 5.11 9.55 18.14
N ASP A 265 5.73 8.43 17.78
CA ASP A 265 7.19 8.36 17.58
C ASP A 265 7.58 8.60 16.11
N MET A 266 6.67 8.35 15.15
CA MET A 266 6.93 8.52 13.72
C MET A 266 6.18 9.69 13.08
N ILE A 267 4.84 9.65 13.05
CA ILE A 267 4.01 10.64 12.32
C ILE A 267 4.11 12.02 12.96
N MET A 268 3.86 12.13 14.27
CA MET A 268 3.85 13.40 15.01
C MET A 268 5.24 13.88 15.45
N ASN A 269 6.29 13.11 15.14
CA ASN A 269 7.66 13.49 15.46
C ASN A 269 8.13 14.65 14.56
N LYS A 270 8.38 15.81 15.17
CA LYS A 270 8.75 17.05 14.44
C LYS A 270 10.16 17.05 13.85
N GLU A 271 11.05 16.15 14.29
CA GLU A 271 12.35 15.95 13.64
C GLU A 271 12.18 15.24 12.29
N LEU A 272 11.28 14.24 12.22
CA LEU A 272 10.95 13.52 10.99
C LEU A 272 10.00 14.31 10.08
N ASN A 273 8.99 14.94 10.68
CA ASN A 273 7.88 15.59 10.00
C ASN A 273 7.68 17.00 10.56
N LYS A 274 8.35 17.99 9.95
CA LYS A 274 8.17 19.42 10.28
C LYS A 274 6.70 19.85 10.20
N THR A 275 5.96 19.25 9.26
CA THR A 275 4.52 19.44 9.07
C THR A 275 3.89 18.09 8.78
N LEU A 276 2.69 17.84 9.31
CA LEU A 276 1.95 16.63 8.98
C LEU A 276 1.46 16.68 7.54
N SER A 277 1.22 15.49 6.97
CA SER A 277 0.59 15.40 5.66
C SER A 277 -0.82 16.03 5.69
N VAL A 278 -1.30 16.48 4.53
CA VAL A 278 -2.54 17.25 4.41
C VAL A 278 -3.77 16.51 4.94
N GLU A 279 -3.79 15.17 4.87
CA GLU A 279 -4.86 14.33 5.39
C GLU A 279 -4.92 14.28 6.93
N TYR A 280 -3.83 14.65 7.60
CA TYR A 280 -3.74 14.74 9.06
C TYR A 280 -3.72 16.17 9.55
N ARG A 281 -4.13 17.11 8.70
CA ARG A 281 -4.43 18.48 9.07
C ARG A 281 -5.88 18.78 8.74
N ASP A 282 -6.50 19.59 9.57
CA ASP A 282 -7.86 20.06 9.33
C ASP A 282 -7.89 20.94 8.06
N PRO A 283 -8.79 20.68 7.11
CA PRO A 283 -8.78 21.34 5.80
C PRO A 283 -9.14 22.84 5.86
N VAL A 284 -9.69 23.33 6.98
CA VAL A 284 -10.13 24.72 7.14
C VAL A 284 -9.17 25.50 8.02
N THR A 285 -8.78 24.93 9.16
CA THR A 285 -7.95 25.57 10.18
C THR A 285 -6.46 25.30 10.01
N ASP A 286 -6.10 24.28 9.21
CA ASP A 286 -4.74 23.76 9.03
C ASP A 286 -4.09 23.21 10.31
N ASN A 287 -4.86 23.04 11.38
CA ASN A 287 -4.38 22.46 12.63
C ASN A 287 -4.13 20.95 12.48
N ASP A 288 -3.08 20.46 13.13
CA ASP A 288 -2.77 19.02 13.18
C ASP A 288 -3.93 18.24 13.84
N VAL A 289 -4.23 17.06 13.31
CA VAL A 289 -5.24 16.15 13.87
C VAL A 289 -4.91 15.75 15.30
N ILE A 290 -5.92 15.66 16.16
CA ILE A 290 -5.75 15.19 17.53
C ILE A 290 -5.86 13.66 17.55
N PHE A 291 -4.72 12.99 17.72
CA PHE A 291 -4.63 11.55 17.93
C PHE A 291 -4.81 11.18 19.41
N LYS A 292 -5.60 10.15 19.71
CA LYS A 292 -5.72 9.56 21.05
C LYS A 292 -5.90 8.05 20.98
N ILE A 293 -5.24 7.32 21.87
CA ILE A 293 -5.59 5.93 22.19
C ILE A 293 -6.68 5.97 23.25
N VAL A 294 -7.78 5.28 22.99
CA VAL A 294 -8.94 5.21 23.89
C VAL A 294 -8.85 3.99 24.79
N ASP A 295 -8.49 2.85 24.21
CA ASP A 295 -8.36 1.56 24.90
C ASP A 295 -7.42 0.63 24.11
N ASP A 296 -7.35 -0.65 24.52
CA ASP A 296 -6.45 -1.67 23.95
C ASP A 296 -6.68 -1.95 22.45
N TRP A 297 -7.83 -1.57 21.90
CA TRP A 297 -8.19 -1.81 20.50
C TRP A 297 -8.75 -0.59 19.78
N THR A 298 -8.94 0.55 20.46
CA THR A 298 -9.55 1.74 19.88
C THR A 298 -8.63 2.95 19.94
N PHE A 299 -8.52 3.66 18.81
CA PHE A 299 -7.90 4.99 18.74
C PHE A 299 -8.79 5.96 17.97
N THR A 300 -8.61 7.26 18.19
CA THR A 300 -9.37 8.31 17.51
C THR A 300 -8.49 9.31 16.82
N LEU A 301 -9.01 9.89 15.74
CA LEU A 301 -8.48 11.07 15.05
C LEU A 301 -9.56 12.14 15.05
N THR A 302 -9.29 13.27 15.70
CA THR A 302 -10.26 14.38 15.82
C THR A 302 -9.75 15.63 15.10
N TYR A 303 -10.60 16.19 14.25
CA TYR A 303 -10.40 17.42 13.50
C TYR A 303 -11.23 18.56 14.10
N ASP A 304 -10.89 19.80 13.76
CA ASP A 304 -11.59 20.98 14.28
C ASP A 304 -12.93 21.21 13.57
N THR A 305 -12.99 20.83 12.29
CA THR A 305 -14.14 20.91 11.39
C THR A 305 -14.56 19.52 10.91
N PRO A 306 -15.79 19.36 10.38
CA PRO A 306 -16.22 18.08 9.83
C PRO A 306 -15.37 17.65 8.63
N VAL A 307 -14.81 16.44 8.67
CA VAL A 307 -13.97 15.83 7.63
C VAL A 307 -14.57 14.49 7.24
N TYR A 308 -15.01 14.35 5.99
CA TYR A 308 -15.66 13.13 5.47
C TYR A 308 -14.76 12.32 4.53
N ASN A 309 -13.60 12.86 4.17
CA ASN A 309 -12.75 12.36 3.09
C ASN A 309 -11.41 11.77 3.56
N LEU A 310 -11.27 11.42 4.85
CA LEU A 310 -10.03 10.85 5.42
C LEU A 310 -9.49 9.68 4.59
N PHE A 311 -10.38 8.79 4.14
CA PHE A 311 -9.99 7.68 3.29
C PHE A 311 -9.88 8.09 1.82
N GLU A 312 -10.69 9.04 1.35
CA GLU A 312 -10.73 9.40 -0.07
C GLU A 312 -9.44 10.05 -0.56
N LEU A 313 -8.79 10.85 0.28
CA LEU A 313 -7.50 11.46 -0.01
C LEU A 313 -6.35 10.44 -0.09
N ARG A 314 -6.56 9.18 0.33
CA ARG A 314 -5.56 8.09 0.23
C ARG A 314 -5.40 7.52 -1.16
N SER A 315 -6.29 7.85 -2.10
CA SER A 315 -6.10 7.51 -3.53
C SER A 315 -5.15 8.49 -4.25
N GLY A 316 -4.55 9.44 -3.52
CA GLY A 316 -3.61 10.43 -4.06
C GLY A 316 -2.23 10.36 -3.41
N LYS A 317 -1.46 9.31 -3.72
CA LYS A 317 -0.02 9.33 -4.11
C LYS A 317 0.45 7.90 -4.38
N SER A 318 0.12 7.42 -5.57
CA SER A 318 1.12 6.66 -6.32
C SER A 318 2.39 7.52 -6.38
N SER A 319 3.56 6.90 -6.16
CA SER A 319 4.92 7.47 -6.10
C SER A 319 5.47 7.61 -4.68
N TRP A 320 6.42 6.73 -4.34
CA TRP A 320 7.69 7.00 -3.60
C TRP A 320 7.65 7.75 -2.25
N CYS A 321 6.47 8.15 -1.80
CA CYS A 321 6.20 9.19 -0.81
C CYS A 321 4.92 8.83 -0.05
N ALA A 322 4.76 7.56 0.32
CA ALA A 322 3.82 7.09 1.33
C ALA A 322 4.21 7.62 2.73
N LYS A 323 4.45 8.94 2.84
CA LYS A 323 4.50 9.68 4.08
C LYS A 323 3.05 9.75 4.58
N GLY A 324 2.65 8.79 5.39
CA GLY A 324 1.42 8.90 6.21
C GLY A 324 0.36 7.83 6.03
N SER A 325 0.42 6.93 5.05
CA SER A 325 -0.73 6.05 4.78
C SER A 325 -0.90 4.85 5.72
N THR A 326 0.16 4.41 6.43
CA THR A 326 0.05 3.30 7.39
C THR A 326 0.01 3.81 8.83
N PRO A 327 -1.14 3.73 9.54
CA PRO A 327 -1.24 4.13 10.94
C PRO A 327 -0.60 3.12 11.90
N PHE A 328 0.30 2.26 11.39
CA PHE A 328 0.96 1.18 12.11
C PHE A 328 2.39 1.00 11.62
N TYR A 329 3.26 0.67 12.56
CA TYR A 329 4.65 0.26 12.33
C TYR A 329 4.98 -0.89 13.28
N CYS A 330 5.94 -1.76 12.92
CA CYS A 330 6.36 -2.85 13.80
C CYS A 330 7.34 -2.29 14.85
N PRO A 331 6.91 -2.11 16.13
CA PRO A 331 7.74 -1.46 17.14
C PRO A 331 8.96 -2.32 17.49
N ASP A 332 8.80 -3.64 17.58
CA ASP A 332 9.87 -4.57 17.94
C ASP A 332 11.04 -4.52 16.94
N TYR A 333 10.73 -4.28 15.66
CA TYR A 333 11.73 -4.05 14.64
C TYR A 333 12.31 -2.62 14.67
N LEU A 334 11.47 -1.59 14.77
CA LEU A 334 11.90 -0.21 14.52
C LEU A 334 12.46 0.54 15.72
N LYS A 335 12.12 0.13 16.96
CA LYS A 335 12.60 0.82 18.17
C LYS A 335 14.12 0.89 18.26
N GLN A 336 14.84 -0.11 17.75
CA GLN A 336 16.31 -0.13 17.72
C GLN A 336 16.93 0.94 16.81
N PHE A 337 16.13 1.58 15.94
CA PHE A 337 16.57 2.63 15.02
C PHE A 337 16.01 4.02 15.38
N HIS A 338 15.38 4.15 16.56
CA HIS A 338 14.74 5.39 16.99
C HIS A 338 15.38 5.91 18.30
N PRO A 339 15.82 7.19 18.39
CA PRO A 339 16.63 7.69 19.50
C PRO A 339 15.93 7.67 20.88
N LYS A 340 14.60 7.75 20.91
CA LYS A 340 13.81 7.61 22.15
C LYS A 340 13.89 6.21 22.78
N HIS A 341 14.19 5.18 22.00
CA HIS A 341 14.07 3.77 22.40
C HIS A 341 15.38 2.99 22.29
N ALA A 342 16.21 3.31 21.31
CA ALA A 342 17.47 2.63 21.06
C ALA A 342 18.55 3.04 22.07
N ASP A 343 19.50 2.13 22.33
CA ASP A 343 20.77 2.48 22.95
C ASP A 343 21.55 3.42 22.03
N ALA A 344 22.09 4.52 22.58
CA ALA A 344 22.72 5.57 21.79
C ALA A 344 23.98 5.09 21.03
N ALA A 345 24.79 4.21 21.63
CA ALA A 345 25.99 3.69 20.98
C ALA A 345 25.62 2.73 19.83
N SER A 346 24.59 1.91 20.03
CA SER A 346 24.09 0.99 19.02
C SER A 346 23.44 1.72 17.84
N LEU A 347 22.68 2.78 18.12
CA LEU A 347 22.08 3.64 17.11
C LEU A 347 23.16 4.37 16.30
N GLN A 348 24.13 4.99 16.96
CA GLN A 348 25.23 5.68 16.30
C GLN A 348 26.01 4.73 15.39
N LYS A 349 26.31 3.52 15.87
CA LYS A 349 26.95 2.49 15.05
C LYS A 349 26.11 2.12 13.82
N ALA A 350 24.79 1.94 13.98
CA ALA A 350 23.91 1.62 12.86
C ALA A 350 23.86 2.73 11.80
N ILE A 351 23.94 4.00 12.21
CA ILE A 351 24.03 5.16 11.31
C ILE A 351 25.35 5.12 10.53
N GLU A 352 26.48 4.90 11.22
CA GLU A 352 27.82 4.81 10.62
C GLU A 352 27.96 3.61 9.67
N ASP A 353 27.51 2.43 10.09
CA ASP A 353 27.55 1.20 9.29
C ASP A 353 26.70 1.34 8.01
N ALA A 354 25.62 2.13 8.06
CA ALA A 354 24.78 2.44 6.91
C ALA A 354 25.32 3.62 6.06
N ASN A 355 26.39 4.28 6.50
CA ASN A 355 26.96 5.48 5.88
C ASN A 355 25.91 6.60 5.70
N LEU A 356 25.14 6.87 6.76
CA LEU A 356 24.10 7.89 6.81
C LEU A 356 24.51 9.03 7.74
N GLU A 357 23.91 10.20 7.55
CA GLU A 357 24.25 11.41 8.34
C GLU A 357 23.62 11.37 9.72
N ASP A 358 22.39 10.87 9.83
CA ASP A 358 21.63 10.88 11.07
C ASP A 358 20.61 9.73 11.16
N TRP A 359 19.95 9.66 12.31
CA TRP A 359 18.94 8.66 12.61
C TRP A 359 17.69 8.80 11.72
N SER A 360 17.38 10.00 11.23
CA SER A 360 16.21 10.26 10.38
C SER A 360 16.38 9.59 9.01
N GLN A 361 17.59 9.63 8.46
CA GLN A 361 17.94 8.90 7.24
C GLN A 361 17.91 7.38 7.49
N LEU A 362 18.44 6.93 8.63
CA LEU A 362 18.45 5.51 8.99
C LEU A 362 17.04 4.95 9.13
N ILE A 363 16.17 5.58 9.92
CA ILE A 363 14.79 5.12 10.09
C ILE A 363 14.02 5.19 8.76
N GLY A 364 14.29 6.18 7.91
CA GLY A 364 13.74 6.27 6.56
C GLY A 364 14.16 5.07 5.67
N GLN A 365 15.43 4.67 5.74
CA GLN A 365 15.92 3.47 5.05
C GLN A 365 15.29 2.19 5.62
N LYS A 366 15.18 2.08 6.95
CA LYS A 366 14.65 0.89 7.64
C LYS A 366 13.13 0.75 7.50
N THR A 367 12.41 1.83 7.25
CA THR A 367 10.97 1.81 6.94
C THR A 367 10.66 1.69 5.45
N ASN A 368 11.68 1.55 4.61
CA ASN A 368 11.49 1.42 3.17
C ASN A 368 11.02 -0.01 2.79
N LYS A 369 9.71 -0.14 2.60
CA LYS A 369 9.01 -1.39 2.24
C LYS A 369 9.45 -2.00 0.90
N ILE A 370 10.16 -1.24 0.06
CA ILE A 370 10.58 -1.67 -1.27
C ILE A 370 12.00 -2.23 -1.23
N SER A 371 12.90 -1.55 -0.53
CA SER A 371 14.32 -1.85 -0.57
C SER A 371 14.82 -2.60 0.66
N ASN A 372 14.05 -2.67 1.74
CA ASN A 372 14.46 -3.30 2.98
C ASN A 372 13.82 -4.70 3.15
N PRO A 373 14.54 -5.79 2.83
CA PRO A 373 14.03 -7.15 3.00
C PRO A 373 13.87 -7.58 4.47
N ASP A 374 14.50 -6.87 5.41
CA ASP A 374 14.42 -7.19 6.83
C ASP A 374 13.18 -6.58 7.51
N MET A 375 12.47 -5.67 6.83
CA MET A 375 11.30 -4.99 7.40
C MET A 375 10.10 -5.96 7.49
N PRO A 376 9.53 -6.21 8.68
CA PRO A 376 8.28 -6.93 8.79
C PRO A 376 7.16 -6.17 8.07
N CYS A 377 6.38 -6.88 7.25
CA CYS A 377 5.36 -6.30 6.39
C CYS A 377 3.94 -6.76 6.76
N MET A 378 2.95 -5.92 6.50
CA MET A 378 1.50 -6.23 6.59
C MET A 378 0.86 -6.46 5.22
N SER A 379 1.61 -6.24 4.14
CA SER A 379 1.14 -6.46 2.77
C SER A 379 0.98 -7.95 2.48
N PHE A 380 0.27 -8.27 1.40
CA PHE A 380 0.12 -9.65 0.89
C PHE A 380 1.44 -10.27 0.39
N VAL A 381 2.44 -9.45 0.04
CA VAL A 381 3.80 -9.90 -0.26
C VAL A 381 4.83 -9.02 0.44
N CYS A 382 5.94 -9.62 0.88
CA CYS A 382 7.07 -8.92 1.50
C CYS A 382 8.33 -9.06 0.63
N THR A 383 9.16 -8.01 0.57
CA THR A 383 10.47 -8.09 -0.08
C THR A 383 11.33 -9.16 0.59
N LYS A 384 12.03 -9.97 -0.22
CA LYS A 384 13.04 -10.91 0.27
C LYS A 384 14.40 -10.67 -0.35
N ILE A 385 14.41 -10.28 -1.62
CA ILE A 385 15.63 -9.93 -2.33
C ILE A 385 15.40 -8.59 -2.99
N LYS A 386 16.35 -7.67 -2.78
CA LYS A 386 16.44 -6.42 -3.53
C LYS A 386 17.85 -6.27 -4.09
N GLU A 387 17.94 -6.31 -5.41
CA GLU A 387 19.13 -6.00 -6.19
C GLU A 387 18.82 -4.83 -7.14
N ASP A 388 19.80 -4.38 -7.92
CA ASP A 388 19.65 -3.20 -8.79
C ASP A 388 18.50 -3.36 -9.79
N ASN A 389 18.51 -4.46 -10.56
CA ASN A 389 17.54 -4.74 -11.62
C ASN A 389 16.63 -5.93 -11.31
N TYR A 390 16.68 -6.44 -10.07
CA TYR A 390 15.90 -7.59 -9.66
C TYR A 390 15.32 -7.38 -8.28
N MET A 391 14.12 -7.90 -8.09
CA MET A 391 13.41 -7.87 -6.84
C MET A 391 12.58 -9.12 -6.75
N MET A 392 12.70 -9.80 -5.62
CA MET A 392 11.89 -10.95 -5.29
C MET A 392 11.06 -10.62 -4.06
N GLN A 393 9.78 -10.91 -4.17
CA GLN A 393 8.86 -10.85 -3.05
C GLN A 393 8.28 -12.24 -2.82
N GLU A 394 8.04 -12.54 -1.56
CA GLU A 394 7.36 -13.76 -1.16
C GLU A 394 6.05 -13.44 -0.48
N ARG A 395 5.14 -14.42 -0.50
CA ARG A 395 3.84 -14.32 0.14
C ARG A 395 3.97 -13.98 1.62
N ASN A 396 3.02 -13.23 2.17
CA ASN A 396 2.99 -12.99 3.60
C ASN A 396 2.25 -14.16 4.29
N HIS A 397 3.01 -15.01 4.97
CA HIS A 397 2.44 -16.13 5.72
C HIS A 397 1.55 -15.68 6.90
N TYR A 398 1.53 -14.41 7.29
CA TYR A 398 0.64 -13.92 8.35
C TYR A 398 -0.54 -13.11 7.79
N TYR A 399 -0.75 -13.13 6.47
CA TYR A 399 -1.82 -12.38 5.83
C TYR A 399 -3.21 -12.88 6.24
N ASN A 400 -4.14 -11.94 6.46
CA ASN A 400 -5.41 -12.18 7.15
C ASN A 400 -6.64 -12.22 6.23
N LEU A 401 -6.44 -12.25 4.91
CA LEU A 401 -7.52 -12.38 3.93
C LEU A 401 -7.68 -13.83 3.50
N PHE A 402 -8.92 -14.20 3.26
CA PHE A 402 -9.34 -15.52 2.84
C PHE A 402 -10.34 -15.38 1.69
N ASP A 403 -10.49 -16.44 0.92
CA ASP A 403 -11.55 -16.52 -0.08
C ASP A 403 -12.81 -17.22 0.47
N PRO A 404 -13.89 -17.31 -0.32
CA PRO A 404 -15.15 -17.96 0.08
C PRO A 404 -15.04 -19.43 0.51
N GLU A 405 -13.94 -20.12 0.22
CA GLU A 405 -13.71 -21.50 0.65
C GLU A 405 -12.68 -21.62 1.79
N GLY A 406 -12.22 -20.49 2.32
CA GLY A 406 -11.27 -20.45 3.43
C GLY A 406 -9.82 -20.66 3.01
N ASN A 407 -9.47 -20.47 1.74
CA ASN A 407 -8.08 -20.43 1.32
C ASN A 407 -7.43 -19.12 1.80
N GLN A 408 -6.38 -19.19 2.61
CA GLN A 408 -5.58 -18.02 2.97
C GLN A 408 -4.96 -17.39 1.73
N LEU A 409 -5.40 -16.18 1.42
CA LEU A 409 -4.98 -15.36 0.29
C LEU A 409 -3.57 -14.78 0.52
N PRO A 410 -2.92 -14.35 -0.57
CA PRO A 410 -1.50 -14.59 -0.80
C PRO A 410 -0.66 -14.02 0.31
#